data_AF-A0A353YYU8-F1
#
_entry.id   AF-A0A353YYU8-F1
#
_cell.length_a   1.000
_cell.length_b   1.000
_cell.length_c   1.000
_cell.angle_alpha   90.00
_cell.angle_beta   90.00
_cell.angle_gamma   90.00
#
_symmetry.space_group_name_H-M   'P 1'
#
loop_
_entity.id
_entity.type
_entity.pdbx_description
1 polymer ?
#
loop_
_entity_poly.entity_id
_entity_poly.type
_entity_poly.pdbx_seq_one_letter_code
_entity_poly.pdbx_strand_id
1 'polypeptide(L)'
;MRQLLILSVSTLLYLSTNAQVAEMKWELDYQLYLKLANDSNYIYDIRDVFHISDTKKEIASDFIFYPVNPGAEYATQVPENTKRNYTTLWSALHAKTGGGWIHFTNCIAFAIETQSLDLQGPLMKRPESNWKPKPMTDSYKRTKNWDFYIPMSQKNAQKEYRLRKDEGTLGGIRSLPPSYIELFNSTNQSDYNLLKAQGKNNEVAKIDLIKVLLGANYLGEAQIIYVSNMVLEALKSYSKNMLPSVVVFEEYDAAAVMSLNASGYKIEKIVFRSNTDLREDTMEQRKQEIMKIVDEINEYNHQSFKKQLSDYYE
;
A
#
# COMPACT_ATOMS: atom_id res chain seq x y z
N MET A 1 28.42 -52.91 -28.52
CA MET A 1 27.24 -52.01 -28.57
C MET A 1 27.24 -51.15 -27.32
N ARG A 2 27.54 -49.86 -27.45
CA ARG A 2 27.47 -48.87 -26.34
C ARG A 2 26.02 -48.36 -26.28
N GLN A 3 25.32 -48.61 -25.18
CA GLN A 3 24.04 -47.95 -24.92
C GLN A 3 24.32 -46.54 -24.40
N LEU A 4 23.85 -45.55 -25.17
CA LEU A 4 23.88 -44.14 -24.82
C LEU A 4 22.66 -43.87 -23.91
N LEU A 5 22.90 -43.54 -22.65
CA LEU A 5 21.85 -43.17 -21.70
C LEU A 5 21.61 -41.66 -21.83
N ILE A 6 20.60 -41.28 -22.60
CA ILE A 6 20.17 -39.88 -22.74
C ILE A 6 19.30 -39.55 -21.52
N LEU A 7 19.91 -38.91 -20.52
CA LEU A 7 19.18 -38.25 -19.44
C LEU A 7 18.56 -36.97 -20.03
N SER A 8 17.28 -37.04 -20.39
CA SER A 8 16.47 -35.87 -20.65
C SER A 8 16.25 -35.15 -19.33
N VAL A 9 17.01 -34.08 -19.09
CA VAL A 9 16.72 -33.11 -18.04
C VAL A 9 15.47 -32.35 -18.49
N SER A 10 14.30 -32.83 -18.09
CA SER A 10 13.05 -32.08 -18.15
C SER A 10 13.18 -30.92 -17.17
N THR A 11 13.57 -29.76 -17.71
CA THR A 11 13.38 -28.48 -17.04
C THR A 11 11.87 -28.29 -16.88
N LEU A 12 11.36 -28.66 -15.71
CA LEU A 12 10.07 -28.19 -15.22
C LEU A 12 10.18 -26.67 -15.12
N LEU A 13 9.79 -25.99 -16.20
CA LEU A 13 9.35 -24.61 -16.17
C LEU A 13 8.15 -24.58 -15.22
N TYR A 14 8.40 -24.27 -13.95
CA TYR A 14 7.38 -23.75 -13.06
C TYR A 14 6.94 -22.41 -13.66
N LEU A 15 5.99 -22.47 -14.59
CA LEU A 15 5.11 -21.34 -14.86
C LEU A 15 4.44 -21.03 -13.52
N SER A 16 4.88 -19.95 -12.86
CA SER A 16 4.11 -19.41 -11.75
C SER A 16 2.76 -19.03 -12.34
N THR A 17 1.74 -19.83 -12.06
CA THR A 17 0.36 -19.46 -12.35
C THR A 17 0.09 -18.21 -11.52
N ASN A 18 0.08 -17.06 -12.19
CA ASN A 18 -0.25 -15.79 -11.56
C ASN A 18 -1.56 -15.95 -10.78
N ALA A 19 -1.68 -15.24 -9.65
CA ALA A 19 -2.87 -15.13 -8.82
C ALA A 19 -4.02 -14.38 -9.55
N GLN A 20 -4.31 -14.76 -10.79
CA GLN A 20 -5.36 -14.18 -11.61
C GLN A 20 -6.71 -14.74 -11.14
N VAL A 21 -7.70 -13.86 -10.99
CA VAL A 21 -9.04 -14.24 -10.55
C VAL A 21 -9.76 -15.01 -11.65
N ALA A 22 -10.05 -16.29 -11.38
CA ALA A 22 -10.83 -17.14 -12.28
C ALA A 22 -12.33 -16.89 -12.10
N GLU A 23 -12.82 -16.86 -10.86
CA GLU A 23 -14.23 -16.67 -10.52
C GLU A 23 -14.37 -15.71 -9.35
N MET A 24 -15.43 -14.92 -9.35
CA MET A 24 -15.76 -14.02 -8.26
C MET A 24 -17.29 -13.94 -8.18
N LYS A 25 -17.85 -13.98 -6.98
CA LYS A 25 -19.29 -13.92 -6.72
C LYS A 25 -19.57 -13.13 -5.45
N TRP A 26 -20.58 -12.27 -5.48
CA TRP A 26 -21.04 -11.53 -4.31
C TRP A 26 -22.45 -11.99 -3.92
N GLU A 27 -22.52 -12.83 -2.89
CA GLU A 27 -23.74 -13.49 -2.45
C GLU A 27 -24.52 -12.69 -1.40
N LEU A 28 -25.72 -13.17 -1.08
CA LEU A 28 -26.69 -12.56 -0.17
C LEU A 28 -26.26 -12.52 1.30
N ASP A 29 -25.31 -13.36 1.68
CA ASP A 29 -24.77 -13.52 3.02
C ASP A 29 -23.73 -12.45 3.41
N TYR A 30 -23.62 -11.38 2.60
CA TYR A 30 -22.58 -10.37 2.72
C TYR A 30 -21.16 -10.92 2.50
N GLN A 31 -21.04 -12.09 1.86
CA GLN A 31 -19.76 -12.69 1.53
C GLN A 31 -19.44 -12.54 0.04
N LEU A 32 -18.16 -12.33 -0.21
CA LEU A 32 -17.60 -12.28 -1.54
C LEU A 32 -16.65 -13.46 -1.71
N TYR A 33 -17.03 -14.35 -2.61
CA TYR A 33 -16.32 -15.58 -2.92
C TYR A 33 -15.38 -15.31 -4.09
N LEU A 34 -14.11 -15.66 -3.92
CA LEU A 34 -13.07 -15.45 -4.90
C LEU A 34 -12.35 -16.78 -5.16
N LYS A 35 -12.35 -17.23 -6.42
CA LYS A 35 -11.59 -18.38 -6.87
C LYS A 35 -10.46 -17.92 -7.78
N LEU A 36 -9.24 -18.28 -7.43
CA LEU A 36 -8.05 -17.98 -8.23
C LEU A 36 -7.80 -19.05 -9.29
N ALA A 37 -6.99 -18.73 -10.30
CA ALA A 37 -6.57 -19.64 -11.37
C ALA A 37 -5.75 -20.84 -10.87
N ASN A 38 -5.20 -20.78 -9.65
CA ASN A 38 -4.51 -21.87 -8.98
C ASN A 38 -5.44 -22.74 -8.09
N ASP A 39 -6.76 -22.63 -8.29
CA ASP A 39 -7.83 -23.31 -7.52
C ASP A 39 -7.92 -22.93 -6.02
N SER A 40 -7.20 -21.92 -5.57
CA SER A 40 -7.37 -21.39 -4.21
C SER A 40 -8.70 -20.63 -4.10
N ASN A 41 -9.41 -20.84 -2.99
CA ASN A 41 -10.70 -20.20 -2.69
C ASN A 41 -10.57 -19.27 -1.48
N TYR A 42 -11.14 -18.09 -1.59
CA TYR A 42 -11.15 -17.07 -0.54
C TYR A 42 -12.54 -16.51 -0.36
N ILE A 43 -12.84 -16.14 0.88
CA ILE A 43 -14.12 -15.57 1.29
C ILE A 43 -13.81 -14.27 2.01
N TYR A 44 -14.40 -13.18 1.55
CA TYR A 44 -14.32 -11.87 2.19
C TYR A 44 -15.66 -11.51 2.80
N ASP A 45 -15.65 -10.96 4.01
CA ASP A 45 -16.79 -10.22 4.51
C ASP A 45 -16.82 -8.85 3.84
N ILE A 46 -17.92 -8.52 3.17
CA ILE A 46 -18.05 -7.24 2.47
C ILE A 46 -17.90 -6.05 3.41
N ARG A 47 -18.17 -6.20 4.71
CA ARG A 47 -18.07 -5.10 5.68
C ARG A 47 -16.63 -4.72 6.01
N ASP A 48 -15.70 -5.65 5.78
CA ASP A 48 -14.30 -5.48 6.13
C ASP A 48 -13.44 -5.00 4.95
N VAL A 49 -14.00 -5.01 3.73
CA VAL A 49 -13.32 -4.48 2.53
C VAL A 49 -13.53 -2.97 2.39
N PHE A 50 -12.77 -2.34 1.50
CA PHE A 50 -12.83 -0.89 1.29
C PHE A 50 -14.06 -0.51 0.46
N HIS A 51 -14.84 0.48 0.92
CA HIS A 51 -16.06 0.96 0.25
C HIS A 51 -15.89 2.37 -0.31
N ILE A 52 -16.37 2.55 -1.53
CA ILE A 52 -16.49 3.83 -2.22
C ILE A 52 -17.98 4.19 -2.24
N SER A 53 -18.34 5.25 -1.50
CA SER A 53 -19.72 5.71 -1.30
C SER A 53 -20.03 7.04 -1.99
N ASP A 54 -19.03 7.89 -2.24
CA ASP A 54 -19.21 9.20 -2.89
C ASP A 54 -17.92 9.62 -3.63
N THR A 55 -17.80 9.16 -4.88
CA THR A 55 -16.65 9.47 -5.75
C THR A 55 -16.43 10.97 -5.95
N LYS A 56 -17.48 11.80 -5.84
CA LYS A 56 -17.38 13.25 -6.00
C LYS A 56 -16.79 13.95 -4.77
N LYS A 57 -16.96 13.41 -3.56
CA LYS A 57 -16.32 13.94 -2.34
C LYS A 57 -14.85 13.58 -2.23
N GLU A 58 -14.41 12.48 -2.84
CA GLU A 58 -13.01 12.02 -2.78
C GLU A 58 -12.05 12.95 -3.55
N ILE A 59 -12.55 13.72 -4.53
CA ILE A 59 -11.75 14.67 -5.35
C ILE A 59 -11.28 15.91 -4.54
N ALA A 60 -11.68 16.05 -3.27
CA ALA A 60 -11.26 17.18 -2.43
C ALA A 60 -9.85 17.04 -1.81
N SER A 61 -9.22 15.86 -1.88
CA SER A 61 -7.86 15.62 -1.38
C SER A 61 -6.80 15.79 -2.47
N ASP A 62 -5.55 16.06 -2.07
CA ASP A 62 -4.42 16.19 -3.02
C ASP A 62 -4.25 14.93 -3.88
N PHE A 63 -4.55 13.75 -3.34
CA PHE A 63 -4.60 12.48 -4.07
C PHE A 63 -5.75 11.60 -3.56
N ILE A 64 -6.27 10.75 -4.43
CA ILE A 64 -7.28 9.72 -4.11
C ILE A 64 -6.56 8.39 -3.87
N PHE A 65 -6.74 7.82 -2.67
CA PHE A 65 -6.07 6.60 -2.24
C PHE A 65 -7.06 5.45 -2.03
N TYR A 66 -6.92 4.41 -2.84
CA TYR A 66 -7.48 3.08 -2.62
C TYR A 66 -6.40 2.12 -2.09
N PRO A 67 -6.69 1.39 -0.99
CA PRO A 67 -5.79 0.42 -0.39
C PRO A 67 -5.81 -0.87 -1.21
N VAL A 68 -4.98 -0.90 -2.26
CA VAL A 68 -4.90 -2.05 -3.15
C VAL A 68 -3.48 -2.57 -3.21
N ASN A 69 -3.39 -3.87 -3.45
CA ASN A 69 -2.13 -4.56 -3.55
C ASN A 69 -1.41 -4.21 -4.87
N PRO A 70 -0.07 -4.28 -4.88
CA PRO A 70 0.73 -4.12 -6.09
C PRO A 70 0.30 -5.11 -7.19
N GLY A 71 0.44 -4.76 -8.47
CA GLY A 71 0.16 -5.68 -9.58
C GLY A 71 1.21 -6.80 -9.70
N ALA A 72 0.82 -7.94 -10.28
CA ALA A 72 1.73 -9.08 -10.52
C ALA A 72 2.95 -8.71 -11.40
N GLU A 73 2.82 -7.65 -12.20
CA GLU A 73 3.87 -7.07 -13.05
C GLU A 73 5.13 -6.68 -12.26
N TYR A 74 5.02 -6.42 -10.95
CA TYR A 74 6.17 -6.08 -10.11
C TYR A 74 7.10 -7.24 -9.79
N ALA A 75 6.63 -8.48 -9.85
CA ALA A 75 7.50 -9.63 -9.64
C ALA A 75 8.54 -9.78 -10.76
N THR A 76 8.30 -9.18 -11.93
CA THR A 76 9.15 -9.31 -13.13
C THR A 76 9.88 -8.03 -13.51
N GLN A 77 9.50 -6.87 -12.98
CA GLN A 77 9.96 -5.56 -13.47
C GLN A 77 10.91 -4.78 -12.55
N VAL A 78 11.36 -5.29 -11.39
CA VAL A 78 12.30 -4.53 -10.54
C VAL A 78 13.67 -4.43 -11.22
N PRO A 79 14.08 -3.27 -11.77
CA PRO A 79 15.34 -3.18 -12.49
C PRO A 79 16.49 -3.25 -11.48
N GLU A 80 17.50 -4.12 -11.66
CA GLU A 80 18.57 -4.25 -10.67
C GLU A 80 19.51 -3.01 -10.61
N ASN A 81 19.62 -2.21 -11.68
CA ASN A 81 20.77 -1.30 -11.87
C ASN A 81 20.50 0.20 -12.17
N THR A 82 19.34 0.76 -11.81
CA THR A 82 19.18 2.24 -11.82
C THR A 82 20.02 2.92 -10.72
N LYS A 83 20.69 4.04 -11.06
CA LYS A 83 21.42 4.89 -10.10
C LYS A 83 20.49 5.28 -8.95
N ARG A 84 20.91 4.95 -7.72
CA ARG A 84 20.11 5.16 -6.52
C ARG A 84 20.24 6.62 -6.06
N ASN A 85 19.12 7.31 -5.90
CA ASN A 85 19.08 8.58 -5.20
C ASN A 85 18.48 8.39 -3.80
N TYR A 86 19.34 8.35 -2.78
CA TYR A 86 18.97 8.12 -1.38
C TYR A 86 18.70 9.40 -0.59
N THR A 87 18.39 10.52 -1.26
CA THR A 87 18.03 11.77 -0.59
C THR A 87 16.74 11.67 0.21
N THR A 88 15.73 11.00 -0.31
CA THR A 88 14.45 10.80 0.38
C THR A 88 13.98 9.36 0.23
N LEU A 89 13.14 8.90 1.15
CA LEU A 89 12.54 7.58 1.06
C LEU A 89 11.75 7.40 -0.24
N TRP A 90 11.06 8.46 -0.68
CA TRP A 90 10.33 8.46 -1.93
C TRP A 90 11.26 8.33 -3.15
N SER A 91 12.32 9.13 -3.24
CA SER A 91 13.23 9.07 -4.40
C SER A 91 13.93 7.71 -4.53
N ALA A 92 14.23 7.08 -3.39
CA ALA A 92 14.87 5.78 -3.34
C ALA A 92 13.97 4.65 -3.87
N LEU A 93 12.67 4.70 -3.56
CA LEU A 93 11.69 3.70 -4.00
C LEU A 93 11.18 3.97 -5.42
N HIS A 94 10.83 5.22 -5.73
CA HIS A 94 10.29 5.61 -7.03
C HIS A 94 11.21 5.21 -8.19
N ALA A 95 12.53 5.30 -8.01
CA ALA A 95 13.52 4.90 -9.03
C ALA A 95 13.47 3.41 -9.42
N LYS A 96 12.74 2.57 -8.66
CA LYS A 96 12.62 1.12 -8.88
C LYS A 96 11.18 0.68 -9.12
N THR A 97 10.25 1.22 -8.34
CA THR A 97 8.85 0.83 -8.40
C THR A 97 8.07 1.67 -9.42
N GLY A 98 8.59 2.83 -9.83
CA GLY A 98 7.86 3.78 -10.66
C GLY A 98 6.64 4.36 -9.92
N GLY A 99 5.67 4.88 -10.67
CA GLY A 99 4.39 5.37 -10.17
C GLY A 99 4.45 6.66 -9.34
N GLY A 100 3.28 7.20 -8.99
CA GLY A 100 3.16 8.43 -8.20
C GLY A 100 3.21 8.20 -6.68
N TRP A 101 2.81 9.21 -5.91
CA TRP A 101 2.72 9.16 -4.44
C TRP A 101 1.88 8.00 -3.90
N ILE A 102 0.74 7.75 -4.53
CA ILE A 102 -0.18 6.66 -4.18
C ILE A 102 0.48 5.29 -4.29
N HIS A 103 1.28 5.10 -5.35
CA HIS A 103 2.01 3.87 -5.56
C HIS A 103 3.08 3.64 -4.48
N PHE A 104 3.88 4.67 -4.21
CA PHE A 104 4.86 4.66 -3.11
C PHE A 104 4.22 4.25 -1.77
N THR A 105 3.07 4.83 -1.46
CA THR A 105 2.39 4.65 -0.18
C THR A 105 1.81 3.24 -0.03
N ASN A 106 1.18 2.70 -1.09
CA ASN A 106 0.68 1.33 -1.11
C ASN A 106 1.81 0.29 -1.01
N CYS A 107 2.96 0.51 -1.67
CA CYS A 107 4.10 -0.41 -1.58
C CYS A 107 4.68 -0.50 -0.16
N ILE A 108 4.75 0.62 0.55
CA ILE A 108 5.18 0.61 1.96
C ILE A 108 4.14 -0.10 2.83
N ALA A 109 2.86 0.23 2.67
CA ALA A 109 1.77 -0.39 3.43
C ALA A 109 1.82 -1.92 3.27
N PHE A 110 1.97 -2.39 2.03
CA PHE A 110 2.10 -3.79 1.68
C PHE A 110 3.31 -4.46 2.34
N ALA A 111 4.48 -3.81 2.34
CA ALA A 111 5.67 -4.36 2.98
C ALA A 111 5.54 -4.48 4.51
N ILE A 112 4.80 -3.57 5.14
CA ILE A 112 4.52 -3.62 6.57
C ILE A 112 3.49 -4.72 6.87
N GLU A 113 2.42 -4.81 6.07
CA GLU A 113 1.35 -5.80 6.24
C GLU A 113 1.86 -7.24 6.07
N THR A 114 2.76 -7.47 5.11
CA THR A 114 3.44 -8.76 4.92
C THR A 114 4.48 -9.07 6.00
N GLN A 115 4.71 -8.15 6.94
CA GLN A 115 5.80 -8.21 7.93
C GLN A 115 7.20 -8.31 7.32
N SER A 116 7.34 -8.02 6.02
CA SER A 116 8.65 -7.96 5.35
C SER A 116 9.45 -6.77 5.89
N LEU A 117 8.80 -5.62 6.12
CA LEU A 117 9.44 -4.45 6.70
C LEU A 117 9.27 -4.44 8.23
N ASP A 118 10.35 -4.77 8.96
CA ASP A 118 10.40 -4.61 10.41
C ASP A 118 10.89 -3.21 10.82
N LEU A 119 9.94 -2.41 11.28
CA LEU A 119 10.18 -1.06 11.76
C LEU A 119 10.91 -0.99 13.11
N GLN A 120 10.99 -2.10 13.84
CA GLN A 120 11.76 -2.23 15.09
C GLN A 120 13.12 -2.88 14.87
N GLY A 121 13.50 -3.12 13.61
CA GLY A 121 14.76 -3.73 13.25
C GLY A 121 15.98 -2.93 13.74
N PRO A 122 17.16 -3.56 13.90
CA PRO A 122 18.37 -2.91 14.42
C PRO A 122 18.79 -1.65 13.65
N LEU A 123 18.59 -1.62 12.33
CA LEU A 123 18.92 -0.46 11.48
C LEU A 123 17.98 0.74 11.68
N MET A 124 16.80 0.51 12.25
CA MET A 124 15.83 1.54 12.61
C MET A 124 16.00 2.01 14.06
N LYS A 125 16.73 1.27 14.90
CA LYS A 125 17.01 1.66 16.29
C LYS A 125 18.06 2.77 16.32
N ARG A 126 17.83 3.79 17.13
CA ARG A 126 18.79 4.88 17.30
C ARG A 126 19.89 4.46 18.27
N PRO A 127 21.13 4.93 18.07
CA PRO A 127 22.19 4.68 19.03
C PRO A 127 21.87 5.40 20.35
N GLU A 128 22.13 4.71 21.47
CA GLU A 128 22.05 5.31 22.80
C GLU A 128 23.16 6.35 22.94
N SER A 129 22.77 7.61 23.10
CA SER A 129 23.71 8.72 23.19
C SER A 129 23.17 9.84 24.06
N ASN A 130 24.04 10.38 24.91
CA ASN A 130 23.78 11.59 25.68
C ASN A 130 24.10 12.87 24.89
N TRP A 131 24.49 12.74 23.62
CA TRP A 131 24.82 13.88 22.78
C TRP A 131 23.62 14.78 22.53
N LYS A 132 23.83 16.09 22.68
CA LYS A 132 22.80 17.12 22.52
C LYS A 132 23.37 18.31 21.73
N PRO A 133 22.76 18.69 20.60
CA PRO A 133 23.24 19.82 19.82
C PRO A 133 23.07 21.14 20.57
N LYS A 134 24.01 22.06 20.35
CA LYS A 134 23.99 23.45 20.85
C LYS A 134 24.23 24.41 19.66
N PRO A 135 23.24 25.21 19.23
CA PRO A 135 21.86 25.29 19.75
C PRO A 135 21.03 24.03 19.45
N MET A 136 19.92 23.85 20.17
CA MET A 136 19.01 22.72 19.93
C MET A 136 18.27 22.92 18.61
N THR A 137 18.52 22.05 17.63
CA THR A 137 17.79 22.03 16.37
C THR A 137 16.34 21.55 16.55
N ASP A 138 15.44 21.95 15.65
CA ASP A 138 14.04 21.55 15.74
C ASP A 138 13.85 20.04 15.51
N SER A 139 14.62 19.46 14.60
CA SER A 139 14.66 18.00 14.41
C SER A 139 15.02 17.26 15.69
N TYR A 140 15.97 17.80 16.49
CA TYR A 140 16.29 17.21 17.79
C TYR A 140 15.14 17.36 18.78
N LYS A 141 14.49 18.53 18.87
CA LYS A 141 13.36 18.75 19.80
C LYS A 141 12.20 17.80 19.54
N ARG A 142 11.94 17.46 18.28
CA ARG A 142 10.89 16.54 17.84
C ARG A 142 11.23 15.07 18.11
N THR A 143 12.44 14.68 17.74
CA THR A 143 12.84 13.26 17.74
C THR A 143 13.50 12.78 19.03
N LYS A 144 13.96 13.67 19.94
CA LYS A 144 14.75 13.28 21.13
C LYS A 144 14.15 12.18 22.02
N ASN A 145 12.84 12.00 22.00
CA ASN A 145 12.14 11.00 22.82
C ASN A 145 11.79 9.72 22.02
N TRP A 146 12.31 9.56 20.80
CA TRP A 146 12.06 8.40 19.97
C TRP A 146 13.23 7.42 20.11
N ASP A 147 12.91 6.18 20.44
CA ASP A 147 13.88 5.08 20.54
C ASP A 147 14.36 4.61 19.14
N PHE A 148 13.54 4.86 18.12
CA PHE A 148 13.79 4.52 16.72
C PHE A 148 13.83 5.79 15.86
N TYR A 149 14.34 5.68 14.63
CA TYR A 149 14.36 6.79 13.66
C TYR A 149 12.96 7.25 13.22
N ILE A 150 11.93 6.48 13.58
CA ILE A 150 10.52 6.81 13.42
C ILE A 150 9.80 6.76 14.78
N PRO A 151 8.65 7.44 14.95
CA PRO A 151 7.95 7.47 16.24
C PRO A 151 7.19 6.16 16.50
N MET A 152 7.89 5.12 16.96
CA MET A 152 7.28 3.81 17.18
C MET A 152 6.20 3.79 18.28
N SER A 153 6.42 4.56 19.34
CA SER A 153 5.40 4.73 20.39
C SER A 153 4.22 5.53 19.85
N GLN A 154 3.02 5.00 20.07
CA GLN A 154 1.76 5.61 19.61
C GLN A 154 1.59 7.04 20.16
N LYS A 155 1.99 7.26 21.42
CA LYS A 155 1.97 8.58 22.05
C LYS A 155 2.86 9.60 21.31
N ASN A 156 4.07 9.18 20.93
CA ASN A 156 5.00 10.05 20.22
C ASN A 156 4.54 10.31 18.78
N ALA A 157 3.99 9.29 18.11
CA ALA A 157 3.46 9.40 16.77
C ALA A 157 2.27 10.38 16.72
N GLN A 158 1.29 10.22 17.61
CA GLN A 158 0.15 11.12 17.71
C GLN A 158 0.54 12.56 18.10
N LYS A 159 1.62 12.72 18.87
CA LYS A 159 2.17 14.04 19.19
C LYS A 159 2.76 14.72 17.96
N GLU A 160 3.61 14.02 17.19
CA GLU A 160 4.19 14.55 15.95
C GLU A 160 3.11 14.81 14.89
N TYR A 161 2.11 13.93 14.78
CA TYR A 161 0.96 14.12 13.89
C TYR A 161 0.21 15.42 14.20
N ARG A 162 -0.15 15.66 15.47
CA ARG A 162 -0.83 16.89 15.88
C ARG A 162 0.01 18.13 15.60
N LEU A 163 1.30 18.09 15.94
CA LEU A 163 2.22 19.20 15.67
C LEU A 163 2.27 19.54 14.17
N ARG A 164 2.44 18.54 13.30
CA ARG A 164 2.45 18.75 11.84
C ARG A 164 1.10 19.20 11.30
N LYS A 165 0.00 18.75 11.90
CA LYS A 165 -1.35 19.21 11.55
C LYS A 165 -1.49 20.71 11.83
N ASP A 166 -1.09 21.15 13.02
CA ASP A 166 -1.18 22.55 13.44
C ASP A 166 -0.28 23.48 12.61
N GLU A 167 0.89 22.98 12.20
CA GLU A 167 1.83 23.71 11.33
C GLU A 167 1.48 23.62 9.84
N GLY A 168 0.48 22.81 9.46
CA GLY A 168 0.12 22.60 8.06
C GLY A 168 1.12 21.75 7.25
N THR A 169 2.02 21.01 7.92
CA THR A 169 3.13 20.24 7.32
C THR A 169 2.88 18.74 7.25
N LEU A 170 1.62 18.30 7.24
CA LEU A 170 1.26 16.87 7.13
C LEU A 170 1.71 16.22 5.81
N GLY A 171 1.89 17.01 4.75
CA GLY A 171 2.29 16.52 3.43
C GLY A 171 1.36 15.38 2.96
N GLY A 172 1.96 14.30 2.45
CA GLY A 172 1.23 13.18 1.89
C GLY A 172 0.43 12.31 2.88
N ILE A 173 0.48 12.59 4.20
CA ILE A 173 -0.44 11.98 5.18
C ILE A 173 -1.89 12.44 4.94
N ARG A 174 -2.09 13.65 4.40
CA ARG A 174 -3.43 14.19 4.07
C ARG A 174 -4.16 13.36 3.03
N SER A 175 -3.41 12.63 2.22
CA SER A 175 -3.92 11.83 1.11
C SER A 175 -4.33 10.43 1.52
N LEU A 176 -4.07 10.03 2.78
CA LEU A 176 -4.51 8.75 3.30
C LEU A 176 -6.03 8.76 3.57
N PRO A 177 -6.70 7.60 3.49
CA PRO A 177 -8.12 7.51 3.81
C PRO A 177 -8.43 8.02 5.22
N PRO A 178 -9.58 8.71 5.43
CA PRO A 178 -9.99 9.19 6.75
C PRO A 178 -10.00 8.07 7.80
N SER A 179 -10.42 6.85 7.42
CA SER A 179 -10.44 5.68 8.29
C SER A 179 -9.06 5.31 8.85
N TYR A 180 -7.97 5.56 8.11
CA TYR A 180 -6.60 5.31 8.59
C TYR A 180 -6.24 6.31 9.70
N ILE A 181 -6.60 7.57 9.47
CA ILE A 181 -6.34 8.67 10.40
C ILE A 181 -7.18 8.51 11.68
N GLU A 182 -8.44 8.08 11.55
CA GLU A 182 -9.33 7.77 12.67
C GLU A 182 -8.80 6.59 13.49
N LEU A 183 -8.43 5.48 12.83
CA LEU A 183 -7.81 4.34 13.49
C LEU A 183 -6.55 4.76 14.25
N PHE A 184 -5.68 5.54 13.62
CA PHE A 184 -4.44 6.02 14.23
C PHE A 184 -4.69 6.94 15.44
N ASN A 185 -5.65 7.85 15.37
CA ASN A 185 -5.94 8.78 16.46
C ASN A 185 -6.70 8.14 17.63
N SER A 186 -7.55 7.14 17.36
CA SER A 186 -8.32 6.43 18.37
C SER A 186 -7.52 5.34 19.10
N THR A 187 -6.54 4.74 18.43
CA THR A 187 -5.72 3.65 18.99
C THR A 187 -4.69 4.19 19.98
N ASN A 188 -4.70 3.72 21.22
CA ASN A 188 -3.64 4.00 22.20
C ASN A 188 -2.51 2.92 22.15
N GLN A 189 -1.48 3.05 22.99
CA GLN A 189 -0.36 2.09 22.97
C GLN A 189 -0.77 0.66 23.36
N SER A 190 -1.69 0.50 24.31
CA SER A 190 -2.19 -0.80 24.75
C SER A 190 -3.00 -1.45 23.63
N ASP A 191 -3.90 -0.70 23.00
CA ASP A 191 -4.70 -1.17 21.87
C ASP A 191 -3.81 -1.59 20.70
N TYR A 192 -2.80 -0.78 20.36
CA TYR A 192 -1.83 -1.12 19.31
C TYR A 192 -1.08 -2.42 19.61
N ASN A 193 -0.67 -2.63 20.87
CA ASN A 193 -0.02 -3.88 21.27
C ASN A 193 -0.98 -5.07 21.19
N LEU A 194 -2.27 -4.87 21.52
CA LEU A 194 -3.31 -5.87 21.38
C LEU A 194 -3.54 -6.27 19.92
N LEU A 195 -3.62 -5.29 19.01
CA LEU A 195 -3.75 -5.54 17.57
C LEU A 195 -2.57 -6.40 17.05
N LYS A 196 -1.35 -6.08 17.47
CA LYS A 196 -0.16 -6.88 17.15
C LYS A 196 -0.26 -8.30 17.70
N ALA A 197 -0.65 -8.46 18.96
CA ALA A 197 -0.77 -9.78 19.59
C ALA A 197 -1.88 -10.64 18.96
N GLN A 198 -2.94 -10.01 18.45
CA GLN A 198 -4.05 -10.66 17.74
C GLN A 198 -3.72 -11.00 16.28
N GLY A 199 -2.55 -10.60 15.76
CA GLY A 199 -2.19 -10.83 14.36
C GLY A 199 -3.00 -9.98 13.37
N LYS A 200 -3.58 -8.86 13.83
CA LYS A 200 -4.33 -7.90 12.99
C LYS A 200 -3.38 -7.03 12.16
N ASN A 201 -2.68 -7.69 11.23
CA ASN A 201 -1.58 -7.11 10.46
C ASN A 201 -2.04 -5.94 9.58
N ASN A 202 -3.26 -6.00 9.05
CA ASN A 202 -3.80 -4.92 8.22
C ASN A 202 -3.97 -3.61 9.01
N GLU A 203 -4.64 -3.66 10.17
CA GLU A 203 -4.83 -2.50 11.04
C GLU A 203 -3.49 -1.96 11.59
N VAL A 204 -2.57 -2.86 11.94
CA VAL A 204 -1.21 -2.47 12.35
C VAL A 204 -0.48 -1.77 11.20
N ALA A 205 -0.57 -2.27 9.97
CA ALA A 205 0.06 -1.67 8.81
C ALA A 205 -0.48 -0.28 8.50
N LYS A 206 -1.80 -0.06 8.64
CA LYS A 206 -2.42 1.27 8.51
C LYS A 206 -1.82 2.28 9.49
N ILE A 207 -1.66 1.89 10.75
CA ILE A 207 -1.08 2.73 11.81
C ILE A 207 0.42 2.97 11.55
N ASP A 208 1.15 1.91 11.23
CA ASP A 208 2.60 1.95 11.08
C ASP A 208 3.03 2.68 9.79
N LEU A 209 2.22 2.64 8.74
CA LEU A 209 2.38 3.49 7.56
C LEU A 209 2.41 4.97 7.95
N ILE A 210 1.46 5.42 8.76
CA ILE A 210 1.43 6.82 9.24
C ILE A 210 2.71 7.13 10.03
N LYS A 211 3.19 6.21 10.88
CA LYS A 211 4.45 6.39 11.61
C LYS A 211 5.66 6.52 10.68
N VAL A 212 5.72 5.71 9.62
CA VAL A 212 6.77 5.81 8.60
C VAL A 212 6.72 7.16 7.91
N LEU A 213 5.54 7.64 7.49
CA LEU A 213 5.39 8.94 6.83
C LEU A 213 5.75 10.11 7.75
N LEU A 214 5.40 10.03 9.05
CA LEU A 214 5.84 11.01 10.04
C LEU A 214 7.36 10.98 10.23
N GLY A 215 7.96 9.79 10.21
CA GLY A 215 9.39 9.58 10.39
C GLY A 215 10.26 9.84 9.16
N ALA A 216 9.69 9.85 7.96
CA ALA A 216 10.41 9.83 6.68
C ALA A 216 11.45 10.95 6.55
N ASN A 217 11.15 12.16 7.05
CA ASN A 217 12.04 13.32 6.99
C ASN A 217 13.26 13.23 7.92
N TYR A 218 13.28 12.24 8.82
CA TYR A 218 14.36 12.05 9.80
C TYR A 218 15.20 10.80 9.53
N LEU A 219 14.90 10.08 8.44
CA LEU A 219 15.66 8.89 8.05
C LEU A 219 17.00 9.30 7.43
N GLY A 220 18.08 8.67 7.88
CA GLY A 220 19.37 8.75 7.20
C GLY A 220 19.44 7.76 6.04
N GLU A 221 20.52 7.85 5.26
CA GLU A 221 20.75 7.00 4.09
C GLU A 221 20.66 5.50 4.42
N ALA A 222 21.25 5.07 5.55
CA ALA A 222 21.20 3.67 5.97
C ALA A 222 19.77 3.16 6.23
N GLN A 223 18.92 4.00 6.86
CA GLN A 223 17.51 3.68 7.09
C GLN A 223 16.72 3.66 5.78
N ILE A 224 16.97 4.63 4.90
CA ILE A 224 16.33 4.71 3.58
C ILE A 224 16.66 3.46 2.75
N ILE A 225 17.94 3.06 2.72
CA ILE A 225 18.39 1.84 2.03
C ILE A 225 17.69 0.61 2.62
N TYR A 226 17.64 0.48 3.94
CA TYR A 226 16.98 -0.63 4.62
C TYR A 226 15.50 -0.73 4.23
N VAL A 227 14.74 0.35 4.44
CA VAL A 227 13.30 0.38 4.13
C VAL A 227 13.07 0.10 2.65
N SER A 228 13.86 0.71 1.77
CA SER A 228 13.73 0.53 0.31
C SER A 228 13.96 -0.93 -0.09
N ASN A 229 15.00 -1.57 0.44
CA ASN A 229 15.29 -2.97 0.14
C ASN A 229 14.18 -3.90 0.65
N MET A 230 13.68 -3.71 1.88
CA MET A 230 12.62 -4.56 2.42
C MET A 230 11.31 -4.42 1.63
N VAL A 231 10.98 -3.20 1.19
CA VAL A 231 9.83 -2.98 0.31
C VAL A 231 10.01 -3.69 -1.03
N LEU A 232 11.17 -3.58 -1.67
CA LEU A 232 11.43 -4.26 -2.94
C LEU A 232 11.39 -5.79 -2.82
N GLU A 233 11.92 -6.35 -1.74
CA GLU A 233 11.85 -7.79 -1.48
C GLU A 233 10.40 -8.26 -1.21
N ALA A 234 9.60 -7.45 -0.51
CA ALA A 234 8.17 -7.70 -0.37
C ALA A 234 7.48 -7.75 -1.75
N LEU A 235 7.74 -6.77 -2.61
CA LEU A 235 7.17 -6.70 -3.97
C LEU A 235 7.60 -7.87 -4.85
N LYS A 236 8.86 -8.31 -4.78
CA LYS A 236 9.32 -9.51 -5.51
C LYS A 236 8.64 -10.78 -5.02
N SER A 237 8.36 -10.84 -3.72
CA SER A 237 7.68 -11.97 -3.09
C SER A 237 6.17 -11.96 -3.34
N TYR A 238 5.62 -10.88 -3.91
CA TYR A 238 4.20 -10.68 -4.17
C TYR A 238 3.59 -11.81 -5.01
N SER A 239 4.28 -12.28 -6.06
CA SER A 239 3.75 -13.32 -6.96
C SER A 239 3.53 -14.68 -6.30
N LYS A 240 4.06 -14.90 -5.09
CA LYS A 240 4.02 -16.22 -4.45
C LYS A 240 2.80 -16.43 -3.56
N ASN A 241 2.26 -15.40 -2.91
CA ASN A 241 1.42 -15.62 -1.72
C ASN A 241 0.28 -14.61 -1.45
N MET A 242 -0.05 -13.67 -2.35
CA MET A 242 -0.96 -12.58 -2.00
C MET A 242 -2.26 -12.51 -2.79
N LEU A 243 -3.29 -12.11 -2.05
CA LEU A 243 -4.68 -12.00 -2.42
C LEU A 243 -4.96 -10.76 -3.28
N PRO A 244 -5.85 -10.84 -4.29
CA PRO A 244 -6.32 -9.66 -5.00
C PRO A 244 -7.07 -8.74 -4.05
N SER A 245 -6.89 -7.42 -4.18
CA SER A 245 -7.60 -6.46 -3.34
C SER A 245 -8.99 -6.22 -3.90
N VAL A 246 -9.99 -6.23 -3.01
CA VAL A 246 -11.38 -6.02 -3.39
C VAL A 246 -11.83 -4.65 -2.90
N VAL A 247 -12.47 -3.91 -3.79
CA VAL A 247 -13.04 -2.59 -3.53
C VAL A 247 -14.52 -2.61 -3.89
N VAL A 248 -15.37 -2.10 -3.02
CA VAL A 248 -16.83 -2.05 -3.20
C VAL A 248 -17.23 -0.68 -3.69
N PHE A 249 -17.99 -0.67 -4.77
CA PHE A 249 -18.60 0.51 -5.36
C PHE A 249 -20.08 0.51 -4.95
N GLU A 250 -20.38 1.16 -3.82
CA GLU A 250 -21.71 1.10 -3.20
C GLU A 250 -22.81 1.61 -4.12
N GLU A 251 -22.56 2.70 -4.85
CA GLU A 251 -23.50 3.31 -5.81
C GLU A 251 -23.94 2.35 -6.93
N TYR A 252 -23.11 1.34 -7.22
CA TYR A 252 -23.31 0.42 -8.34
C TYR A 252 -23.71 -0.99 -7.90
N ASP A 253 -23.83 -1.26 -6.59
CA ASP A 253 -23.95 -2.61 -6.02
C ASP A 253 -22.91 -3.57 -6.61
N ALA A 254 -21.69 -3.06 -6.80
CA ALA A 254 -20.61 -3.78 -7.46
C ALA A 254 -19.37 -3.92 -6.56
N ALA A 255 -18.65 -5.02 -6.72
CA ALA A 255 -17.33 -5.20 -6.15
C ALA A 255 -16.33 -5.44 -7.28
N ALA A 256 -15.20 -4.73 -7.22
CA ALA A 256 -14.13 -4.86 -8.19
C ALA A 256 -12.88 -5.41 -7.52
N VAL A 257 -12.24 -6.38 -8.18
CA VAL A 257 -10.86 -6.74 -7.89
C VAL A 257 -9.97 -5.72 -8.56
N MET A 258 -9.10 -5.10 -7.76
CA MET A 258 -8.21 -4.04 -8.18
C MET A 258 -6.78 -4.35 -7.78
N SER A 259 -5.85 -3.91 -8.62
CA SER A 259 -4.42 -3.86 -8.31
C SER A 259 -3.85 -2.50 -8.70
N LEU A 260 -2.64 -2.20 -8.25
CA LEU A 260 -1.95 -0.96 -8.55
C LEU A 260 -0.63 -1.27 -9.24
N ASN A 261 -0.41 -0.72 -10.43
CA ASN A 261 0.87 -0.78 -11.12
C ASN A 261 1.48 0.62 -11.31
N ALA A 262 2.56 0.72 -12.08
CA ALA A 262 3.29 1.98 -12.23
C ALA A 262 2.50 3.02 -13.02
N SER A 263 1.48 2.57 -13.77
CA SER A 263 0.57 3.41 -14.55
C SER A 263 -0.65 3.86 -13.74
N GLY A 264 -0.95 3.20 -12.62
CA GLY A 264 -2.08 3.53 -11.75
C GLY A 264 -2.91 2.32 -11.34
N TYR A 265 -4.12 2.59 -10.87
CA TYR A 265 -5.11 1.58 -10.52
C TYR A 265 -5.58 0.82 -11.76
N LYS A 266 -5.70 -0.49 -11.62
CA LYS A 266 -6.17 -1.40 -12.67
C LYS A 266 -7.28 -2.28 -12.11
N ILE A 267 -8.39 -2.35 -12.82
CA ILE A 267 -9.47 -3.29 -12.52
C ILE A 267 -9.17 -4.62 -13.22
N GLU A 268 -9.24 -5.72 -12.49
CA GLU A 268 -9.05 -7.07 -13.03
C GLU A 268 -10.39 -7.76 -13.30
N LYS A 269 -11.38 -7.56 -12.41
CA LYS A 269 -12.72 -8.16 -12.53
C LYS A 269 -13.73 -7.33 -11.76
N ILE A 270 -14.95 -7.24 -12.28
CA ILE A 270 -16.11 -6.61 -11.61
C ILE A 270 -17.20 -7.66 -11.47
N VAL A 271 -17.85 -7.69 -10.31
CA VAL A 271 -19.05 -8.49 -10.05
C VAL A 271 -20.12 -7.63 -9.43
N PHE A 272 -21.37 -7.97 -9.71
CA PHE A 272 -22.53 -7.32 -9.12
C PHE A 272 -23.15 -8.24 -8.07
N ARG A 273 -23.84 -7.66 -7.10
CA ARG A 273 -24.55 -8.40 -6.06
C ARG A 273 -25.61 -9.34 -6.66
N SER A 274 -25.66 -10.60 -6.21
CA SER A 274 -26.51 -11.68 -6.77
C SER A 274 -28.02 -11.39 -6.85
N ASN A 275 -28.54 -10.45 -6.07
CA ASN A 275 -29.98 -10.12 -6.05
C ASN A 275 -30.38 -9.01 -7.02
N THR A 276 -29.41 -8.45 -7.75
CA THR A 276 -29.68 -7.39 -8.71
C THR A 276 -30.06 -8.07 -10.01
N ASP A 277 -31.36 -8.21 -10.29
CA ASP A 277 -31.91 -8.59 -11.60
C ASP A 277 -31.59 -7.48 -12.62
N LEU A 278 -30.30 -7.30 -12.91
CA LEU A 278 -29.80 -6.33 -13.86
C LEU A 278 -29.83 -6.96 -15.24
N ARG A 279 -30.41 -6.23 -16.18
CA ARG A 279 -30.25 -6.56 -17.60
C ARG A 279 -28.77 -6.47 -17.96
N GLU A 280 -28.35 -7.32 -18.88
CA GLU A 280 -26.96 -7.37 -19.34
C GLU A 280 -26.44 -6.00 -19.79
N ASP A 281 -27.27 -5.24 -20.51
CA ASP A 281 -26.98 -3.87 -20.92
C ASP A 281 -26.70 -2.92 -19.74
N THR A 282 -27.46 -3.06 -18.64
CA THR A 282 -27.28 -2.25 -17.43
C THR A 282 -26.00 -2.64 -16.70
N MET A 283 -25.68 -3.93 -16.62
CA MET A 283 -24.40 -4.38 -16.06
C MET A 283 -23.24 -3.82 -16.85
N GLU A 284 -23.31 -3.84 -18.17
CA GLU A 284 -22.22 -3.35 -19.02
C GLU A 284 -22.05 -1.84 -18.95
N GLN A 285 -23.17 -1.10 -18.90
CA GLN A 285 -23.13 0.34 -18.62
C GLN A 285 -22.45 0.63 -17.28
N ARG A 286 -22.86 -0.04 -16.19
CA ARG A 286 -22.26 0.15 -14.86
C ARG A 286 -20.77 -0.20 -14.84
N LYS A 287 -20.34 -1.27 -15.54
CA LYS A 287 -18.92 -1.59 -15.69
C LYS A 287 -18.15 -0.47 -16.36
N GLN A 288 -18.68 0.10 -17.45
CA GLN A 288 -18.05 1.22 -18.14
C GLN A 288 -17.95 2.46 -17.25
N GLU A 289 -18.97 2.75 -16.45
CA GLU A 289 -18.96 3.85 -15.49
C GLU A 289 -17.90 3.64 -14.39
N ILE A 290 -17.82 2.43 -13.82
CA ILE A 290 -16.77 2.07 -12.85
C ILE A 290 -15.37 2.20 -13.46
N MET A 291 -15.16 1.71 -14.69
CA MET A 291 -13.88 1.85 -15.39
C MET A 291 -13.51 3.32 -15.61
N LYS A 292 -14.48 4.13 -16.04
CA LYS A 292 -14.30 5.58 -16.23
C LYS A 292 -13.92 6.29 -14.93
N ILE A 293 -14.54 5.93 -13.81
CA ILE A 293 -14.18 6.46 -12.48
C ILE A 293 -12.71 6.17 -12.17
N VAL A 294 -12.26 4.93 -12.38
CA VAL A 294 -10.87 4.54 -12.12
C VAL A 294 -9.88 5.26 -13.03
N ASP A 295 -10.22 5.45 -14.32
CA ASP A 295 -9.41 6.22 -15.25
C ASP A 295 -9.32 7.71 -14.86
N GLU A 296 -10.43 8.32 -14.45
CA GLU A 296 -10.47 9.69 -13.95
C GLU A 296 -9.62 9.87 -12.69
N ILE A 297 -9.63 8.89 -11.79
CA ILE A 297 -8.79 8.89 -10.58
C ILE A 297 -7.31 8.79 -10.93
N ASN A 298 -6.96 7.93 -11.87
CA ASN A 298 -5.58 7.78 -12.33
C ASN A 298 -5.06 9.10 -12.93
N GLU A 299 -5.88 9.74 -13.78
CA GLU A 299 -5.53 11.03 -14.38
C GLU A 299 -5.44 12.13 -13.32
N TYR A 300 -6.40 12.21 -12.39
CA TYR A 300 -6.36 13.17 -11.29
C TYR A 300 -5.09 13.02 -10.45
N ASN A 301 -4.76 11.80 -10.02
CA ASN A 301 -3.57 11.51 -9.23
C ASN A 301 -2.28 11.85 -10.00
N HIS A 302 -2.24 11.62 -11.31
CA HIS A 302 -1.11 11.98 -12.16
C HIS A 302 -0.94 13.51 -12.27
N GLN A 303 -2.05 14.24 -12.45
CA GLN A 303 -2.04 15.70 -12.49
C GLN A 303 -1.62 16.31 -11.16
N SER A 304 -2.18 15.84 -10.04
CA SER A 304 -1.78 16.26 -8.70
C SER A 304 -0.29 15.99 -8.43
N PHE A 305 0.21 14.85 -8.89
CA PHE A 305 1.63 14.51 -8.76
C PHE A 305 2.52 15.48 -9.55
N LYS A 306 2.16 15.76 -10.81
CA LYS A 306 2.87 16.75 -11.64
C LYS A 306 2.88 18.13 -11.00
N LYS A 307 1.75 18.57 -10.44
CA LYS A 307 1.62 19.87 -9.76
C LYS A 307 2.52 19.95 -8.53
N GLN A 308 2.53 18.92 -7.69
CA GLN A 308 3.43 18.91 -6.54
C GLN A 308 4.90 18.91 -6.96
N LEU A 309 5.26 18.17 -8.01
CA LEU A 309 6.63 18.21 -8.53
C LEU A 309 7.02 19.60 -9.04
N SER A 310 6.16 20.30 -9.79
CA SER A 310 6.47 21.66 -10.24
C SER A 310 6.68 22.62 -9.08
N ASP A 311 5.85 22.53 -8.05
CA ASP A 311 5.95 23.36 -6.84
C ASP A 311 7.27 23.13 -6.06
N TYR A 312 7.94 21.99 -6.28
CA TYR A 312 9.23 21.64 -5.65
C TYR A 312 10.46 22.06 -6.48
N TYR A 313 10.31 22.29 -7.79
CA TYR A 313 11.41 22.64 -8.70
C TYR A 313 11.41 24.10 -9.16
N GLU A 314 10.34 24.87 -8.87
CA GLU A 314 10.31 26.34 -8.94
C GLU A 314 10.87 26.98 -7.66
#